data_AF-A0AA51H633-F1
#
_entry.id   AF-A0AA51H633-F1
#
_cell.length_a   1.000
_cell.length_b   1.000
_cell.length_c   1.000
_cell.angle_alpha   90.00
_cell.angle_beta   90.00
_cell.angle_gamma   90.00
#
_symmetry.space_group_name_H-M   'P 1'
#
loop_
_entity.id
_entity.type
_entity.pdbx_description
1 polymer ?
#
loop_
_entity_poly.entity_id
_entity_poly.type
_entity_poly.pdbx_seq_one_letter_code
_entity_poly.pdbx_strand_id
1 'polypeptide(L)'
;MINKDNIRFCDLLSELIKNANMTQTAFYTKLGIKKPYFYDILTGKANPPPPQRQFAMIEILEPNESNRILFFELAAQERKEVPADIAKFLENKKNRIAIRKKINYKRLIANGGKENDIK
;
A
#
# COMPACT_ATOMS: atom_id res chain seq x y z
N MET A 1 -7.86 -19.08 -9.24
CA MET A 1 -6.52 -18.49 -9.04
C MET A 1 -6.60 -17.07 -9.55
N ILE A 2 -6.35 -16.08 -8.69
CA ILE A 2 -6.41 -14.68 -9.10
C ILE A 2 -5.18 -14.40 -9.95
N ASN A 3 -5.40 -13.86 -11.15
CA ASN A 3 -4.34 -13.41 -12.02
C ASN A 3 -3.66 -12.21 -11.33
N LYS A 4 -2.43 -12.40 -10.84
CA LYS A 4 -1.74 -11.43 -9.98
C LYS A 4 -1.36 -10.12 -10.69
N ASP A 5 -1.48 -10.08 -12.01
CA ASP A 5 -1.03 -8.96 -12.83
C ASP A 5 -2.03 -7.79 -12.90
N ASN A 6 -3.22 -7.90 -12.28
CA ASN A 6 -4.22 -6.83 -12.31
C ASN A 6 -5.10 -6.75 -11.05
N ILE A 7 -4.56 -7.12 -9.88
CA ILE A 7 -5.28 -7.04 -8.61
C ILE A 7 -5.36 -5.58 -8.17
N ARG A 8 -6.55 -5.10 -7.78
CA ARG A 8 -6.71 -3.79 -7.17
C ARG A 8 -6.62 -3.84 -5.65
N PHE A 9 -6.35 -2.69 -5.04
CA PHE A 9 -6.34 -2.54 -3.58
C PHE A 9 -7.68 -2.97 -2.95
N CYS A 10 -8.80 -2.60 -3.57
CA CYS A 10 -10.13 -2.93 -3.07
C CYS A 10 -10.43 -4.44 -3.09
N ASP A 11 -9.90 -5.16 -4.08
CA ASP A 11 -10.06 -6.61 -4.21
C ASP A 11 -9.31 -7.30 -3.07
N LEU A 12 -8.04 -6.97 -2.88
CA LEU A 12 -7.23 -7.50 -1.79
C LEU A 12 -7.84 -7.15 -0.42
N LEU A 13 -8.28 -5.90 -0.21
CA LEU A 13 -8.91 -5.50 1.05
C LEU A 13 -10.15 -6.34 1.37
N SER A 14 -10.98 -6.63 0.37
CA SER A 14 -12.16 -7.49 0.54
C SER A 14 -11.78 -8.90 0.97
N GLU A 15 -10.72 -9.45 0.40
CA GLU A 15 -10.18 -10.76 0.77
C GLU A 15 -9.57 -10.77 2.16
N LEU A 16 -8.83 -9.73 2.54
CA LEU A 16 -8.23 -9.64 3.86
C LEU A 16 -9.27 -9.56 4.97
N ILE A 17 -10.36 -8.79 4.77
CA ILE A 17 -11.48 -8.74 5.71
C ILE A 17 -12.11 -10.13 5.89
N LYS A 18 -12.28 -10.87 4.78
CA LYS A 18 -12.80 -12.25 4.82
C LYS A 18 -11.85 -13.20 5.54
N ASN A 19 -10.56 -13.13 5.25
CA ASN A 19 -9.53 -13.99 5.86
C ASN A 19 -9.36 -13.73 7.37
N ALA A 20 -9.62 -12.49 7.81
CA ALA A 20 -9.68 -12.12 9.22
C ALA A 20 -10.98 -12.60 9.93
N ASN A 21 -11.83 -13.38 9.24
CA ASN A 21 -13.14 -13.84 9.73
C ASN A 21 -14.03 -12.69 10.24
N MET A 22 -13.93 -11.52 9.59
CA MET A 22 -14.60 -10.30 10.01
C MET A 22 -15.67 -9.88 9.01
N THR A 23 -16.79 -9.35 9.50
CA THR A 23 -17.75 -8.69 8.61
C THR A 23 -17.23 -7.33 8.19
N GLN A 24 -17.61 -6.87 7.01
CA GLN A 24 -17.33 -5.49 6.55
C GLN A 24 -17.79 -4.45 7.58
N THR A 25 -18.98 -4.63 8.17
CA THR A 25 -19.52 -3.77 9.23
C THR A 25 -18.66 -3.74 10.48
N ALA A 26 -18.24 -4.89 10.97
CA ALA A 26 -17.33 -4.95 12.12
C ALA A 26 -16.00 -4.26 11.80
N PHE A 27 -15.47 -4.46 10.60
CA PHE A 27 -14.21 -3.87 10.17
C PHE A 27 -14.25 -2.34 10.14
N TYR A 28 -15.19 -1.73 9.40
CA TYR A 28 -15.21 -0.26 9.30
C TYR A 28 -15.61 0.42 10.61
N THR A 29 -16.39 -0.28 11.46
CA THR A 29 -16.72 0.19 12.82
C THR A 29 -15.48 0.21 13.70
N LYS A 30 -14.70 -0.88 13.71
CA LYS A 30 -13.43 -0.97 14.46
C LYS A 30 -12.38 0.02 13.95
N LEU A 31 -12.33 0.24 12.64
CA LEU A 31 -11.47 1.26 12.02
C LEU A 31 -11.94 2.70 12.31
N GLY A 32 -13.17 2.90 12.80
CA GLY A 32 -13.72 4.21 13.13
C GLY A 32 -13.95 5.09 11.89
N ILE A 33 -14.43 4.49 10.79
CA ILE A 33 -14.79 5.23 9.56
C ILE A 33 -16.26 5.06 9.21
N LYS A 34 -16.83 6.06 8.52
CA LYS A 34 -18.24 6.04 8.13
C LYS A 34 -18.49 5.04 7.00
N LYS A 35 -19.65 4.37 7.05
CA LYS A 35 -20.10 3.40 6.05
C LYS A 35 -19.95 3.89 4.59
N PRO A 36 -20.38 5.11 4.19
CA PRO A 36 -20.23 5.56 2.81
C PRO A 36 -18.77 5.58 2.34
N TYR A 37 -17.88 6.16 3.14
CA TYR A 37 -16.44 6.23 2.83
C TYR A 37 -15.82 4.83 2.71
N PHE A 38 -16.19 3.90 3.59
CA PHE A 38 -15.73 2.53 3.50
C PHE A 38 -16.15 1.85 2.18
N TYR A 39 -17.40 2.02 1.75
CA TYR A 39 -17.84 1.44 0.48
C TYR A 39 -17.25 2.15 -0.75
N ASP A 40 -16.94 3.44 -0.66
CA ASP A 40 -16.16 4.12 -1.72
C ASP A 40 -14.75 3.49 -1.85
N ILE A 41 -14.12 3.06 -0.75
CA ILE A 41 -12.84 2.32 -0.78
C ILE A 41 -13.04 0.92 -1.38
N LEU A 42 -14.04 0.15 -0.90
CA LEU A 42 -14.27 -1.22 -1.37
C LEU A 42 -14.71 -1.31 -2.84
N THR A 43 -15.27 -0.24 -3.40
CA THR A 43 -15.62 -0.17 -4.83
C THR A 43 -14.51 0.45 -5.66
N GLY A 44 -13.41 0.87 -5.04
CA GLY A 44 -12.28 1.51 -5.71
C GLY A 44 -12.61 2.89 -6.30
N LYS A 45 -13.70 3.52 -5.83
CA LYS A 45 -14.11 4.88 -6.19
C LYS A 45 -13.30 5.93 -5.44
N ALA A 46 -12.91 5.63 -4.20
CA ALA A 46 -11.91 6.39 -3.46
C ALA A 46 -10.54 5.75 -3.62
N ASN A 47 -9.50 6.59 -3.67
CA ASN A 47 -8.12 6.11 -3.55
C ASN A 47 -7.92 5.37 -2.22
N PRO A 48 -6.93 4.45 -2.14
CA PRO A 48 -6.55 3.82 -0.88
C PRO A 48 -6.36 4.86 0.24
N PRO A 49 -6.71 4.54 1.50
CA PRO A 49 -6.61 5.46 2.62
C PRO A 49 -5.19 6.02 2.83
N PRO A 50 -5.01 7.14 3.55
CA PRO A 50 -3.67 7.67 3.85
C PRO A 50 -2.87 6.73 4.76
N PRO A 51 -1.52 6.89 4.85
CA PRO A 51 -0.63 5.98 5.58
C PRO A 51 -1.07 5.61 7.00
N GLN A 52 -1.48 6.57 7.82
CA GLN A 52 -1.95 6.31 9.18
C GLN A 52 -3.15 5.35 9.23
N ARG A 53 -4.07 5.49 8.26
CA ARG A 53 -5.24 4.60 8.13
C ARG A 53 -4.83 3.24 7.59
N GLN A 54 -3.88 3.17 6.65
CA GLN A 54 -3.32 1.90 6.17
C GLN A 54 -2.71 1.08 7.32
N PHE A 55 -1.94 1.70 8.22
CA PHE A 55 -1.38 1.01 9.39
C PHE A 55 -2.46 0.49 10.33
N ALA A 56 -3.48 1.29 10.64
CA ALA A 56 -4.60 0.87 11.47
C ALA A 56 -5.39 -0.30 10.83
N MET A 57 -5.51 -0.33 9.50
CA MET A 57 -6.13 -1.46 8.80
C MET A 57 -5.30 -2.74 8.95
N ILE A 58 -3.98 -2.67 8.78
CA ILE A 58 -3.09 -3.83 8.96
C ILE A 58 -3.08 -4.33 10.41
N GLU A 59 -3.11 -3.43 11.39
CA GLU A 59 -3.24 -3.77 12.81
C GLU A 59 -4.56 -4.52 13.10
N ILE A 60 -5.65 -4.15 12.43
CA ILE A 60 -6.95 -4.80 12.60
C ILE A 60 -7.02 -6.16 11.88
N LEU A 61 -6.42 -6.26 10.69
CA LEU A 61 -6.55 -7.41 9.79
C LEU A 61 -5.51 -8.49 10.03
N GLU A 62 -4.37 -8.13 10.63
CA GLU A 62 -3.24 -9.01 10.93
C GLU A 62 -2.85 -9.97 9.77
N PRO A 63 -2.68 -9.47 8.52
CA PRO A 63 -2.37 -10.33 7.40
C PRO A 63 -0.97 -10.95 7.53
N ASN A 64 -0.77 -12.09 6.87
CA ASN A 64 0.56 -12.67 6.69
C ASN A 64 1.50 -11.71 5.95
N GLU A 65 2.80 -11.99 6.00
CA GLU A 65 3.84 -11.11 5.43
C GLU A 65 3.62 -10.78 3.94
N SER A 66 3.36 -11.78 3.11
CA SER A 66 3.14 -11.59 1.67
C SER A 66 1.96 -10.66 1.38
N ASN A 67 0.85 -10.85 2.10
CA ASN A 67 -0.34 -10.01 1.95
C ASN A 67 -0.15 -8.61 2.52
N ARG A 68 0.61 -8.47 3.61
CA ARG A 68 0.97 -7.16 4.19
C ARG A 68 1.78 -6.32 3.21
N ILE A 69 2.78 -6.93 2.56
CA ILE A 69 3.61 -6.26 1.55
C ILE A 69 2.72 -5.87 0.36
N LEU A 70 1.95 -6.82 -0.19
CA LEU A 70 1.07 -6.56 -1.33
C LEU A 70 0.04 -5.46 -1.03
N PHE A 71 -0.47 -5.39 0.20
CA PHE A 71 -1.38 -4.33 0.63
C PHE A 71 -0.76 -2.93 0.51
N PHE A 72 0.46 -2.73 1.00
CA PHE A 72 1.13 -1.44 0.90
C PHE A 72 1.56 -1.11 -0.53
N GLU A 73 1.96 -2.10 -1.32
CA GLU A 73 2.31 -1.93 -2.74
C GLU A 73 1.10 -1.47 -3.56
N LEU A 74 -0.04 -2.17 -3.46
CA LEU A 74 -1.26 -1.80 -4.19
C LEU A 74 -1.79 -0.43 -3.75
N ALA A 75 -1.69 -0.12 -2.44
CA ALA A 75 -2.08 1.18 -1.92
C ALA A 75 -1.23 2.31 -2.52
N ALA A 76 0.08 2.11 -2.60
CA ALA A 76 1.02 3.06 -3.18
C ALA A 76 0.85 3.22 -4.69
N GLN A 77 0.67 2.12 -5.41
CA GLN A 77 0.46 2.13 -6.85
C GLN A 77 -0.75 2.97 -7.25
N GLU A 78 -1.91 2.75 -6.61
CA GLU A 78 -3.12 3.52 -6.91
C GLU A 78 -3.01 4.98 -6.46
N ARG A 79 -2.24 5.28 -5.41
CA ARG A 79 -1.99 6.65 -4.94
C ARG A 79 -0.85 7.37 -5.68
N LYS A 80 -0.06 6.65 -6.49
CA LYS A 80 1.20 7.13 -7.10
C LYS A 80 2.19 7.66 -6.05
N GLU A 81 2.29 6.94 -4.94
CA GLU A 81 3.14 7.26 -3.79
C GLU A 81 4.16 6.13 -3.51
N VAL A 82 5.02 6.31 -2.52
CA VAL A 82 5.85 5.23 -1.96
C VAL A 82 5.00 4.39 -0.99
N PRO A 83 5.15 3.05 -0.92
CA PRO A 83 4.50 2.21 0.09
C PRO A 83 4.62 2.79 1.50
N ALA A 84 3.52 2.83 2.24
CA ALA A 84 3.44 3.54 3.51
C ALA A 84 4.44 3.02 4.54
N ASP A 85 4.63 1.70 4.61
CA ASP A 85 5.62 1.03 5.46
C ASP A 85 7.05 1.43 5.10
N ILE A 86 7.39 1.48 3.81
CA ILE A 86 8.69 1.96 3.34
C ILE A 86 8.87 3.44 3.65
N ALA A 87 7.87 4.28 3.39
CA ALA A 87 7.91 5.70 3.71
C ALA A 87 8.16 5.92 5.21
N LYS A 88 7.48 5.15 6.07
CA LYS A 88 7.68 5.18 7.53
C LYS A 88 9.07 4.72 7.93
N PHE A 89 9.57 3.65 7.32
CA PHE A 89 10.94 3.17 7.52
C PHE A 89 11.99 4.23 7.15
N LEU A 90 11.74 5.01 6.10
CA LEU A 90 12.61 6.07 5.60
C LEU A 90 12.61 7.33 6.48
N GLU A 91 11.72 7.50 7.44
CA GLU A 91 11.77 8.61 8.41
C GLU A 91 13.06 8.56 9.25
N ASN A 92 13.63 7.37 9.46
CA ASN A 92 14.89 7.20 10.16
C ASN A 92 16.10 7.55 9.28
N LYS A 93 16.94 8.49 9.74
CA LYS A 93 18.15 8.94 9.02
C LYS A 93 19.13 7.80 8.71
N LYS A 94 19.30 6.84 9.62
CA LYS A 94 20.22 5.70 9.42
C LYS A 94 19.77 4.83 8.24
N ASN A 95 18.45 4.59 8.12
CA ASN A 95 17.86 3.84 7.02
C ASN A 95 18.07 4.54 5.68
N ARG A 96 17.88 5.87 5.63
CA ARG A 96 18.19 6.66 4.42
C ARG A 96 19.66 6.59 4.03
N ILE A 97 20.58 6.65 5.00
CA ILE A 97 22.01 6.49 4.73
C ILE A 97 22.31 5.10 4.16
N ALA A 98 21.75 4.05 4.76
CA ALA A 98 21.95 2.67 4.31
C ALA A 98 21.47 2.45 2.87
N ILE A 99 20.30 2.98 2.51
CA ILE A 99 19.75 2.88 1.15
C ILE A 99 20.59 3.70 0.16
N ARG A 100 21.02 4.92 0.51
CA ARG A 100 21.86 5.75 -0.36
C ARG A 100 23.19 5.10 -0.74
N LYS A 101 23.77 4.27 0.14
CA LYS A 101 24.98 3.50 -0.17
C LYS A 101 24.78 2.45 -1.27
N LYS A 102 23.55 2.02 -1.51
CA LYS A 102 23.18 1.05 -2.55
C LYS A 102 22.80 1.71 -3.88
N ILE A 103 22.67 3.03 -3.92
CA ILE A 103 22.27 3.77 -5.12
C ILE A 103 23.48 3.97 -6.03
N ASN A 104 23.38 3.51 -7.28
CA ASN A 104 24.32 3.89 -8.32
C ASN A 104 23.95 5.27 -8.88
N TYR A 105 24.51 6.33 -8.30
CA TYR A 105 24.20 7.70 -8.71
C TYR A 105 24.55 7.98 -10.16
N LYS A 106 25.63 7.41 -10.69
CA LYS A 106 26.00 7.59 -12.11
C LYS A 106 24.88 7.12 -13.04
N ARG A 107 24.26 5.98 -12.73
CA ARG A 107 23.11 5.47 -13.47
C ARG A 107 21.85 6.30 -13.21
N LEU A 108 21.59 6.67 -11.95
CA LEU A 108 20.38 7.40 -11.56
C LEU A 108 20.32 8.80 -12.17
N ILE A 109 21.44 9.51 -12.27
CA ILE A 109 21.49 10.90 -12.78
C ILE A 109 21.78 10.97 -14.28
N ALA A 110 22.13 9.83 -14.91
CA ALA A 110 22.34 9.78 -16.35
C ALA A 110 21.09 10.32 -17.07
N ASN A 111 21.29 11.10 -18.14
CA ASN A 111 20.22 11.74 -18.90
C ASN A 111 19.25 12.58 -18.05
N GLY A 112 19.72 13.12 -16.91
CA GLY A 112 18.90 13.92 -15.99
C GLY A 112 17.90 13.09 -15.19
N GLY A 113 18.13 11.78 -15.05
CA GLY A 113 17.22 10.86 -14.35
C GLY A 113 15.97 10.50 -15.14
N LYS A 114 15.95 10.79 -16.43
CA LYS A 114 14.95 10.26 -17.35
C LYS A 114 15.33 8.80 -17.65
N GLU A 115 14.44 7.87 -17.35
CA GLU A 115 14.51 6.56 -17.99
C GLU A 115 14.34 6.79 -19.49
N ASN A 116 15.20 6.19 -20.31
CA ASN A 116 14.97 6.20 -21.75
C ASN A 116 13.61 5.54 -21.96
N ASP A 117 12.63 6.27 -22.50
CA ASP A 117 11.37 5.70 -23.00
C ASP A 117 11.72 4.72 -24.12
N ILE A 118 12.06 3.48 -23.77
CA ILE A 118 12.13 2.37 -24.72
C ILE A 118 10.66 2.05 -25.01
N LYS A 119 10.19 2.61 -26.13
CA LYS A 119 8.92 2.26 -26.79
C LYS A 119 8.86 0.76 -27.07
#